data_AF-A0A8S2G5U6-F1
#
_entry.id   AF-A0A8S2G5U6-F1
#
_cell.length_a   1.000
_cell.length_b   1.000
_cell.length_c   1.000
_cell.angle_alpha   90.00
_cell.angle_beta   90.00
_cell.angle_gamma   90.00
#
_symmetry.space_group_name_H-M   'P 1'
#
loop_
_entity.id
_entity.type
_entity.pdbx_description
1 polymer ?
#
loop_
_entity_poly.entity_id
_entity_poly.type
_entity_poly.pdbx_seq_one_letter_code
_entity_poly.pdbx_strand_id
1 'polypeptide(L)'
;ILWTFSIYLESVAVLPQLFMVSKTGEAETITSHYLFALGIYRFLYILNWAYRYYTEGFIDWISILSGCVQTILYCDFFYLYITKGKYRFVYLIN
;
A
#
# COMPACT_ATOMS: atom_id res chain seq x y z
N ILE A 1 -4.44 -0.08 23.31
CA ILE A 1 -3.85 1.20 22.81
C ILE A 1 -2.65 0.95 21.90
N LEU A 2 -1.54 0.34 22.37
CA LEU A 2 -0.31 0.20 21.57
C LEU A 2 -0.50 -0.60 20.28
N TRP A 3 -1.26 -1.70 20.34
CA TRP A 3 -1.56 -2.54 19.18
C TRP A 3 -2.38 -1.80 18.11
N THR A 4 -3.43 -1.09 18.50
CA THR A 4 -4.22 -0.22 17.61
C THR A 4 -3.37 0.90 17.00
N PHE A 5 -2.48 1.51 17.80
CA PHE A 5 -1.54 2.51 17.33
C PHE A 5 -0.57 1.95 16.28
N SER A 6 -0.05 0.73 16.47
CA SER A 6 0.85 0.11 15.49
C SER A 6 0.18 -0.14 14.13
N ILE A 7 -1.10 -0.54 14.12
CA ILE A 7 -1.87 -0.76 12.89
C ILE A 7 -2.03 0.55 12.11
N TYR A 8 -2.41 1.64 12.78
CA TYR A 8 -2.51 2.95 12.13
C TYR A 8 -1.16 3.48 11.65
N LEU A 9 -0.10 3.35 12.46
CA LEU A 9 1.24 3.80 12.10
C LEU A 9 1.76 3.07 10.87
N GLU A 10 1.51 1.77 10.75
CA GLU A 10 1.93 0.98 9.59
C GLU A 10 1.29 1.47 8.29
N SER A 11 0.01 1.86 8.33
CA SER A 11 -0.67 2.39 7.14
C SER A 11 -0.04 3.69 6.60
N VAL A 12 0.51 4.53 7.48
CA VAL A 12 1.14 5.82 7.11
C VAL A 12 2.65 5.74 6.93
N ALA A 13 3.32 4.77 7.56
CA ALA A 13 4.77 4.60 7.49
C ALA A 13 5.27 4.23 6.09
N VAL A 14 4.38 3.76 5.21
CA VAL A 14 4.71 3.45 3.80
C VAL A 14 4.87 4.71 2.94
N LEU A 15 4.29 5.85 3.34
CA LEU A 15 4.25 7.10 2.56
C LEU A 15 5.63 7.67 2.20
N PRO A 16 6.63 7.77 3.10
CA PRO A 16 7.93 8.35 2.78
C PRO A 16 8.69 7.54 1.72
N GLN A 17 8.57 6.20 1.80
CA GLN A 17 9.22 5.30 0.86
C GLN A 17 8.59 5.39 -0.53
N LEU A 18 7.25 5.48 -0.59
CA LEU A 18 6.53 5.73 -1.85
C LEU A 18 6.88 7.11 -2.43
N PHE A 19 7.03 8.15 -1.60
CA PHE A 19 7.41 9.48 -2.05
C PHE A 19 8.81 9.50 -2.69
N MET A 20 9.77 8.83 -2.06
CA MET A 20 11.14 8.69 -2.57
C MET A 20 11.16 8.03 -3.96
N VAL A 21 10.46 6.90 -4.12
CA VAL A 21 10.33 6.18 -5.40
C VAL A 21 9.69 7.04 -6.48
N SER A 22 8.68 7.85 -6.11
CA SER A 22 8.02 8.76 -7.04
C SER A 22 8.91 9.93 -7.52
N LYS A 23 10.01 10.22 -6.81
CA LYS A 23 10.93 11.33 -7.09
C LYS A 23 12.16 10.89 -7.88
N THR A 24 12.68 9.69 -7.59
CA THR A 24 13.84 9.15 -8.31
C THR A 24 13.49 8.72 -9.73
N GLY A 25 12.22 8.40 -10.04
CA GLY A 25 11.75 8.15 -11.40
C GLY A 25 12.31 6.89 -12.06
N GLU A 26 13.35 6.30 -11.47
CA GLU A 26 13.81 4.95 -11.73
C GLU A 26 12.89 3.99 -11.01
N ALA A 27 11.89 3.56 -11.76
CA ALA A 27 11.07 2.42 -11.44
C ALA A 27 11.91 1.15 -11.49
N GLU A 28 12.86 0.99 -10.56
CA GLU A 28 13.59 -0.25 -10.44
C GLU A 28 12.57 -1.37 -10.20
N THR A 29 12.55 -2.36 -11.09
CA THR A 29 11.66 -3.53 -11.04
C THR A 29 11.66 -4.18 -9.64
N ILE A 30 12.78 -4.07 -8.93
CA ILE A 30 12.99 -4.50 -7.53
C ILE A 30 11.98 -3.84 -6.57
N THR A 31 11.77 -2.53 -6.65
CA THR A 31 10.82 -1.81 -5.79
C THR A 31 9.39 -2.28 -6.06
N SER A 32 9.05 -2.53 -7.33
CA SER A 32 7.71 -3.00 -7.71
C SER A 32 7.43 -4.41 -7.17
N HIS A 33 8.41 -5.32 -7.23
CA HIS A 33 8.30 -6.65 -6.63
C HIS A 33 8.22 -6.62 -5.10
N TYR A 34 8.98 -5.72 -4.46
CA TYR A 34 8.92 -5.51 -3.01
C TYR A 34 7.52 -5.05 -2.56
N LEU A 35 6.96 -4.03 -3.21
CA LEU A 35 5.61 -3.53 -2.90
C LEU A 35 4.54 -4.61 -3.17
N PHE A 36 4.72 -5.42 -4.21
CA PHE A 36 3.82 -6.54 -4.50
C PHE A 36 3.85 -7.62 -3.42
N ALA A 37 5.04 -8.03 -2.96
CA ALA A 37 5.19 -8.99 -1.87
C ALA A 37 4.59 -8.45 -0.56
N LEU A 38 4.79 -7.16 -0.28
CA LEU A 38 4.21 -6.48 0.88
C LEU A 38 2.67 -6.43 0.82
N GLY A 39 2.10 -6.20 -0.37
CA GLY A 39 0.66 -6.26 -0.61
C GLY A 39 0.09 -7.68 -0.42
N ILE A 40 0.77 -8.72 -0.92
CA ILE A 40 0.38 -10.12 -0.72
C ILE A 40 0.39 -10.49 0.75
N TYR A 41 1.44 -10.12 1.49
CA TYR A 41 1.52 -10.34 2.93
C TYR A 41 0.29 -9.78 3.67
N ARG A 42 -0.12 -8.54 3.33
CA ARG A 42 -1.30 -7.89 3.91
C ARG A 42 -2.61 -8.56 3.51
N PHE A 43 -2.74 -8.98 2.25
CA PHE A 43 -3.90 -9.73 1.77
C PHE A 43 -4.06 -11.07 2.51
N LEU A 44 -2.97 -11.80 2.73
CA LEU A 44 -2.98 -13.04 3.52
C LEU A 44 -3.43 -12.81 4.96
N TYR A 45 -3.07 -11.67 5.57
CA TYR A 45 -3.56 -11.29 6.90
C TYR A 45 -5.07 -11.04 6.91
N ILE A 46 -5.61 -10.37 5.89
CA ILE A 46 -7.06 -10.17 5.75
C ILE A 46 -7.78 -11.51 5.57
N LEU A 47 -7.22 -12.43 4.78
CA LEU A 47 -7.78 -13.78 4.64
C LEU A 47 -7.73 -14.56 5.96
N ASN A 48 -6.67 -14.41 6.75
CA ASN A 48 -6.59 -15.02 8.07
C ASN A 48 -7.68 -14.48 9.01
N TRP A 49 -7.93 -13.17 9.01
CA TRP A 49 -9.03 -12.57 9.77
C TRP A 49 -10.40 -13.04 9.28
N ALA A 50 -10.60 -13.17 7.96
CA ALA A 50 -11.83 -13.69 7.38
C ALA A 50 -12.07 -15.16 7.78
N TYR A 51 -11.01 -15.97 7.80
CA TYR A 51 -11.08 -17.35 8.29
C TYR A 51 -11.46 -17.39 9.78
N ARG A 52 -10.79 -16.60 10.63
CA ARG A 52 -11.11 -16.50 12.06
C ARG A 52 -12.51 -15.95 12.32
N TYR A 53 -13.02 -15.05 11.47
CA TYR A 53 -14.40 -14.61 11.56
C TYR A 53 -15.38 -15.75 11.32
N TYR A 54 -15.14 -16.59 10.31
CA TYR A 54 -15.99 -17.73 9.99
C TYR A 54 -15.95 -18.82 11.07
N THR A 55 -14.78 -19.06 11.69
CA THR A 55 -14.62 -20.13 12.68
C THR A 55 -14.89 -19.69 14.12
N GLU A 56 -14.53 -18.47 14.50
CA GLU A 56 -14.57 -17.96 15.88
C GLU A 56 -15.59 -16.82 16.07
N GLY A 57 -16.20 -16.30 14.99
CA GLY A 57 -17.16 -15.17 15.04
C GLY A 57 -16.52 -13.81 15.35
N PHE A 58 -15.18 -13.72 15.40
CA PHE A 58 -14.46 -12.52 15.81
C PHE A 58 -14.21 -11.58 14.62
N ILE A 59 -14.67 -10.32 14.70
CA ILE A 59 -14.40 -9.26 13.72
C ILE A 59 -13.49 -8.20 14.32
N ASP A 60 -12.43 -7.87 13.59
CA ASP A 60 -11.53 -6.78 13.93
C ASP A 60 -11.69 -5.60 12.94
N TRP A 61 -12.59 -4.69 13.28
CA TRP A 61 -12.91 -3.51 12.46
C TRP A 61 -11.73 -2.54 12.28
N ILE A 62 -10.82 -2.47 13.24
CA ILE A 62 -9.65 -1.57 13.20
C ILE A 62 -8.71 -2.02 12.09
N SER A 63 -8.46 -3.32 12.04
CA SER A 63 -7.63 -3.98 11.05
C SER A 63 -8.17 -3.84 9.62
N ILE A 64 -9.49 -3.98 9.44
CA ILE A 64 -10.16 -3.78 8.14
C ILE A 64 -10.06 -2.32 7.68
N LEU A 65 -10.39 -1.36 8.55
CA LEU A 65 -10.37 0.05 8.20
C LEU A 65 -8.97 0.55 7.83
N SER A 66 -7.96 0.11 8.59
CA SER A 66 -6.55 0.40 8.29
C SER A 66 -6.10 -0.23 6.97
N GLY A 67 -6.55 -1.46 6.68
CA GLY A 67 -6.31 -2.11 5.40
C GLY A 67 -6.87 -1.31 4.22
N CYS A 68 -8.10 -0.80 4.34
CA CYS A 68 -8.70 0.04 3.30
C CYS A 68 -7.90 1.33 3.04
N VAL A 69 -7.46 2.03 4.10
CA VAL A 69 -6.62 3.23 3.96
C VAL A 69 -5.32 2.90 3.23
N GLN A 70 -4.67 1.80 3.61
CA GLN A 70 -3.43 1.35 2.98
C GLN A 70 -3.62 0.97 1.51
N THR A 71 -4.74 0.32 1.15
CA THR A 71 -5.09 0.03 -0.25
C THR A 71 -5.28 1.29 -1.07
N ILE A 72 -5.97 2.30 -0.53
CA ILE A 72 -6.17 3.59 -1.21
C ILE A 72 -4.82 4.25 -1.49
N LEU A 73 -3.89 4.22 -0.53
CA LEU A 73 -2.54 4.78 -0.70
C LEU A 73 -1.73 4.04 -1.77
N TYR A 74 -1.83 2.70 -1.83
CA TYR A 74 -1.22 1.94 -2.93
C TYR A 74 -1.84 2.28 -4.29
N CYS A 75 -3.17 2.43 -4.37
CA CYS A 75 -3.84 2.85 -5.59
C CYS A 75 -3.41 4.26 -6.04
N ASP A 76 -3.29 5.20 -5.12
CA ASP A 76 -2.80 6.56 -5.42
C ASP A 76 -1.35 6.52 -5.94
N PHE A 77 -0.50 5.68 -5.36
CA PHE A 77 0.85 5.44 -5.87
C PHE A 77 0.84 4.87 -7.29
N PHE A 78 0.05 3.83 -7.58
CA PHE A 78 -0.05 3.27 -8.94
C PHE A 78 -0.58 4.31 -9.94
N TYR A 79 -1.55 5.14 -9.54
CA TYR A 79 -2.07 6.22 -10.36
C TYR A 79 -1.01 7.28 -10.66
N LEU A 80 -0.29 7.76 -9.64
CA LEU A 80 0.81 8.72 -9.81
C LEU A 80 1.96 8.15 -10.64
N TYR A 81 2.28 6.87 -10.48
CA TYR A 81 3.30 6.16 -11.26
C TYR A 81 2.96 6.14 -12.75
N ILE A 82 1.75 5.73 -13.11
CA ILE A 82 1.28 5.69 -14.51
C ILE A 82 1.20 7.11 -15.09
N THR A 83 0.72 8.07 -14.30
CA THR A 83 0.47 9.44 -14.79
C THR A 83 1.76 10.25 -14.92
N LYS A 84 2.75 10.09 -14.04
CA LYS A 84 4.06 10.77 -14.17
C LYS A 84 4.85 10.33 -15.40
N GLY A 85 4.68 9.09 -15.87
CA GLY A 85 5.21 8.66 -17.16
C GLY A 85 4.69 9.51 -18.33
N LYS A 86 3.47 10.04 -18.22
CA LYS A 86 2.82 10.88 -19.24
C LYS A 86 3.38 12.32 -19.27
N TYR A 87 3.67 12.90 -18.10
CA TYR A 87 4.18 14.28 -18.03
C TYR A 87 5.66 14.40 -18.43
N ARG A 88 6.53 13.43 -18.07
CA ARG A 88 7.94 13.46 -18.51
C ARG A 88 8.10 13.32 -20.02
N PHE A 89 7.20 12.59 -20.69
CA PHE A 89 7.20 12.48 -22.14
C PHE A 89 6.82 13.82 -22.80
N VAL A 90 5.80 14.53 -22.30
CA VAL A 90 5.35 15.82 -22.86
C VAL A 90 6.41 16.94 -22.76
N TYR A 91 7.21 16.97 -21.69
CA TYR A 91 8.32 17.93 -21.52
C TYR A 91 9.60 17.58 -22.31
N LEU A 92 9.69 16.38 -22.90
CA LEU A 92 10.79 16.00 -23.79
C LEU A 92 10.45 16.23 -25.28
N ILE A 93 9.21 16.64 -25.58
CA ILE A 93 8.69 16.86 -26.95
C ILE A 93 8.34 18.34 -27.19
N ASN A 94 8.42 19.19 -26.16
CA ASN A 94 8.44 20.66 -26.27
C ASN A 94 9.84 21.16 -25.93
#